data_AF-A0A8T5TK23-F1
#
_entry.id   AF-A0A8T5TK23-F1
#
_cell.length_a   1.000
_cell.length_b   1.000
_cell.length_c   1.000
_cell.angle_alpha   90.00
_cell.angle_beta   90.00
_cell.angle_gamma   90.00
#
_symmetry.space_group_name_H-M   'P 1'
#
loop_
_entity.id
_entity.type
_entity.pdbx_description
1 polymer ?
#
loop_
_entity_poly.entity_id
_entity_poly.type
_entity_poly.pdbx_seq_one_letter_code
_entity_poly.pdbx_strand_id
1 'polypeptide(L)' 'MILKEDKIYRKNARDFKGRIQHMKNTKLENLENLFLELYEINLNDYIEMEENRNPSITRKQIIVNMYKFHDKIRGKK' A
#
# COMPACT_ATOMS: atom_id res chain seq x y z
N MET A 1 23.67 11.56 -26.62
CA MET A 1 24.05 10.48 -25.67
C MET A 1 23.28 10.64 -24.34
N ILE A 2 21.96 10.88 -24.40
CA ILE A 2 21.13 11.23 -23.22
C ILE A 2 20.07 10.14 -22.92
N LEU A 3 19.70 9.33 -23.93
CA LEU A 3 18.62 8.33 -23.83
C LEU A 3 19.00 7.02 -23.10
N LYS A 4 20.30 6.76 -22.84
CA LYS A 4 20.75 5.50 -22.21
C LYS A 4 20.65 5.54 -20.69
N GLU A 5 21.01 6.66 -20.05
CA GLU A 5 20.96 6.83 -18.59
C GLU A 5 19.51 6.76 -18.07
N ASP A 6 18.61 7.36 -18.84
CA ASP A 6 17.19 7.48 -18.53
C ASP A 6 16.45 6.13 -18.55
N LYS A 7 16.90 5.20 -19.42
CA LYS A 7 16.40 3.81 -19.48
C LYS A 7 16.91 2.98 -18.30
N ILE A 8 18.15 3.20 -17.87
CA ILE A 8 18.76 2.50 -16.74
C ILE A 8 18.14 2.97 -15.43
N TYR A 9 17.91 4.28 -15.26
CA TYR A 9 17.22 4.85 -14.10
C TYR A 9 15.79 4.31 -13.97
N ARG A 10 15.03 4.30 -15.07
CA ARG A 10 13.67 3.72 -15.12
C ARG A 10 13.64 2.23 -14.81
N LYS A 11 14.65 1.47 -15.24
CA LYS A 11 14.76 0.03 -14.93
C LYS A 11 15.10 -0.20 -13.45
N ASN A 12 16.05 0.56 -12.90
CA ASN A 12 16.45 0.47 -11.51
C ASN A 12 15.34 0.90 -10.53
N ALA A 13 14.58 1.95 -10.86
CA ALA A 13 13.41 2.37 -10.08
C ALA A 13 12.29 1.30 -10.03
N ARG A 14 12.27 0.36 -10.99
CA ARG A 14 11.33 -0.77 -11.03
C ARG A 14 11.84 -2.02 -10.31
N ASP A 15 13.13 -2.11 -10.01
CA ASP A 15 13.68 -3.19 -9.19
C ASP A 15 13.54 -2.86 -7.71
N PHE A 16 13.12 -3.85 -6.90
CA PHE A 16 12.90 -3.70 -5.46
C PHE A 16 14.09 -3.01 -4.77
N LYS A 17 15.32 -3.40 -5.14
CA LYS A 17 16.56 -2.81 -4.61
C LYS A 17 16.69 -1.31 -4.92
N GLY A 18 16.32 -0.88 -6.12
CA GLY A 18 16.37 0.54 -6.49
C GLY A 18 15.28 1.37 -5.81
N ARG A 19 14.09 0.80 -5.59
CA ARG A 19 13.05 1.43 -4.75
C ARG A 19 13.54 1.65 -3.32
N ILE A 20 14.14 0.63 -2.71
CA ILE A 20 14.70 0.74 -1.36
C ILE A 20 15.81 1.81 -1.31
N GLN A 21 16.69 1.85 -2.30
CA GLN A 21 17.75 2.86 -2.32
C GLN A 21 17.20 4.28 -2.51
N HIS A 22 16.15 4.44 -3.32
CA HIS A 22 15.46 5.72 -3.48
C HIS A 22 14.77 6.15 -2.18
N MET A 23 14.11 5.21 -1.50
CA MET A 23 13.49 5.47 -0.19
C MET A 23 14.52 5.91 0.85
N LYS A 24 15.68 5.27 0.93
CA LYS A 24 16.78 5.69 1.84
C LYS A 24 17.22 7.14 1.63
N ASN A 25 17.12 7.63 0.40
CA ASN A 25 17.50 9.00 0.02
C ASN A 25 16.33 9.99 0.08
N THR A 26 15.13 9.53 0.39
CA THR A 26 13.91 10.34 0.49
C THR A 26 13.75 10.82 1.94
N LYS A 27 13.25 12.04 2.12
CA LYS A 27 12.93 12.56 3.47
C LYS A 27 11.86 11.69 4.13
N LEU A 28 12.00 11.49 5.44
CA LEU A 28 11.08 10.67 6.23
C LEU A 28 9.61 11.10 6.06
N GLU A 29 9.33 12.40 6.17
CA GLU A 29 7.98 12.96 6.03
C GLU A 29 7.32 12.57 4.69
N ASN A 30 8.07 12.59 3.59
CA ASN A 30 7.54 12.19 2.29
C ASN A 30 7.24 10.69 2.22
N LEU A 31 8.04 9.87 2.89
CA LEU A 31 7.79 8.42 2.97
C LEU A 31 6.58 8.11 3.85
N GLU A 32 6.41 8.85 4.96
CA GLU A 32 5.25 8.72 5.85
C GLU A 32 3.96 9.12 5.12
N ASN A 33 3.96 10.26 4.41
CA ASN A 33 2.82 10.67 3.60
C ASN A 33 2.48 9.64 2.52
N LEU A 34 3.49 9.15 1.79
CA LEU A 34 3.29 8.10 0.79
C LEU A 34 2.71 6.82 1.41
N PHE A 35 3.18 6.44 2.60
CA PHE A 35 2.67 5.25 3.30
C PHE A 35 1.21 5.43 3.72
N LEU A 36 0.85 6.60 4.24
CA LEU A 36 -0.53 6.92 4.63
C LEU A 36 -1.46 6.94 3.42
N GLU A 37 -1.04 7.55 2.30
CA GLU A 37 -1.79 7.54 1.04
C GLU A 37 -2.04 6.11 0.54
N LEU A 38 -1.00 5.27 0.52
CA LEU A 38 -1.13 3.87 0.12
C LEU A 38 -2.06 3.09 1.06
N TYR A 39 -1.98 3.35 2.36
CA TYR A 39 -2.85 2.72 3.33
C TYR A 39 -4.31 3.12 3.11
N GLU A 40 -4.58 4.41 2.90
CA GLU A 40 -5.92 4.93 2.64
C GLU A 40 -6.53 4.37 1.35
N ILE A 41 -5.75 4.34 0.26
CA ILE A 41 -6.18 3.75 -1.02
C ILE A 41 -6.56 2.29 -0.82
N ASN A 42 -5.67 1.47 -0.25
CA ASN A 42 -5.93 0.04 -0.05
C ASN A 42 -7.13 -0.21 0.88
N LEU A 43 -7.32 0.64 1.90
CA LEU A 43 -8.47 0.53 2.80
C LEU A 43 -9.78 0.83 2.06
N ASN A 44 -9.80 1.88 1.23
CA ASN A 44 -10.98 2.24 0.47
C ASN A 44 -11.30 1.17 -0.59
N ASP A 45 -10.30 0.67 -1.32
CA ASP A 45 -10.47 -0.41 -2.30
C ASP A 45 -11.05 -1.68 -1.64
N TYR A 46 -10.56 -2.03 -0.44
CA TYR A 46 -11.07 -3.16 0.32
C TYR A 46 -12.54 -2.96 0.75
N ILE A 47 -12.87 -1.75 1.21
CA ILE A 47 -14.25 -1.41 1.61
C ILE A 47 -15.18 -1.51 0.40
N GLU A 48 -14.80 -0.90 -0.72
CA GLU A 48 -15.59 -0.94 -1.97
C GLU A 48 -15.79 -2.38 -2.45
N MET A 49 -14.75 -3.22 -2.41
CA MET A 49 -14.86 -4.63 -2.76
C MET A 49 -15.86 -5.36 -1.86
N GLU A 50 -15.86 -5.12 -0.55
CA GLU A 50 -16.79 -5.78 0.38
C GLU A 50 -18.23 -5.26 0.24
N GLU A 51 -18.42 -3.96 0.00
CA GLU A 51 -19.73 -3.37 -0.33
C GLU A 51 -20.29 -3.96 -1.64
N ASN A 52 -19.45 -4.14 -2.65
CA ASN A 52 -19.84 -4.78 -3.91
C ASN A 52 -20.21 -6.27 -3.74
N ARG A 53 -19.53 -6.99 -2.83
CA ARG A 53 -19.84 -8.39 -2.51
C ARG A 53 -21.14 -8.54 -1.71
N ASN A 54 -21.40 -7.60 -0.81
CA ASN A 54 -22.59 -7.59 0.02
C ASN A 54 -23.10 -6.15 0.21
N PRO A 55 -24.03 -5.69 -0.64
CA PRO A 55 -24.55 -4.31 -0.57
C PRO A 55 -25.25 -3.94 0.75
N SER A 56 -25.63 -4.93 1.57
CA SER A 56 -26.27 -4.70 2.86
C SER A 56 -25.27 -4.51 4.01
N ILE A 57 -23.98 -4.78 3.78
CA ILE A 57 -22.97 -4.63 4.82
C ILE A 57 -22.66 -3.15 5.02
N THR A 58 -22.52 -2.72 6.28
CA THR A 58 -22.08 -1.35 6.58
C THR A 58 -20.56 -1.27 6.60
N ARG A 59 -20.01 -0.10 6.23
CA ARG A 59 -18.59 0.23 6.39
C ARG A 59 -18.04 -0.11 7.78
N LYS A 60 -18.82 0.15 8.84
CA LYS A 60 -18.45 -0.20 10.23
C LYS A 60 -18.26 -1.71 10.41
N GLN A 61 -19.14 -2.54 9.86
CA GLN A 61 -19.01 -3.99 9.94
C GLN A 61 -17.82 -4.51 9.14
N ILE A 62 -17.53 -3.92 7.97
CA ILE A 62 -16.34 -4.25 7.19
C ILE A 62 -15.07 -4.01 8.02
N ILE A 63 -14.94 -2.82 8.61
CA ILE A 63 -13.77 -2.47 9.44
C ILE A 63 -13.64 -3.41 10.65
N VAL A 64 -14.74 -3.73 11.33
CA VAL A 64 -14.74 -4.67 12.46
C VAL A 64 -14.30 -6.07 12.01
N ASN A 65 -14.77 -6.54 10.86
CA ASN A 65 -14.39 -7.85 10.32
C ASN A 65 -12.91 -7.89 9.93
N MET A 66 -12.41 -6.81 9.31
CA MET A 66 -10.98 -6.65 8.99
C MET A 66 -10.11 -6.72 10.26
N TYR A 67 -10.52 -6.03 11.33
CA TYR A 67 -9.81 -6.07 12.61
C TYR A 67 -9.81 -7.47 13.24
N LYS A 68 -10.97 -8.14 13.29
CA LYS A 68 -11.08 -9.53 13.78
C LYS A 68 -10.20 -10.49 13.00
N PHE A 69 -10.13 -10.34 11.68
CA PHE A 69 -9.28 -11.15 10.81
C PHE A 69 -7.80 -10.93 11.11
N HIS A 70 -7.37 -9.67 11.22
CA HIS A 70 -5.99 -9.32 11.59
C HIS A 70 -5.61 -9.92 12.96
N ASP A 71 -6.48 -9.78 13.97
CA ASP A 71 -6.22 -10.32 15.30
C ASP A 71 -6.11 -11.86 15.29
N LYS A 72 -6.98 -12.53 14.52
CA LYS A 72 -6.91 -13.98 14.32
C LYS A 72 -5.61 -14.43 13.64
N ILE A 73 -5.06 -13.64 12.72
CA ILE A 73 -3.75 -13.93 12.11
C ILE A 73 -2.63 -13.71 13.14
N ARG A 74 -2.72 -12.63 13.92
CA ARG A 74 -1.68 -12.26 14.89
C ARG A 74 -1.62 -13.23 16.08
N GLY A 75 -2.77 -13.70 16.56
CA GLY A 75 -2.90 -14.70 17.62
C GLY A 75 -2.56 -16.13 17.21
N LYS A 76 -2.20 -16.36 15.93
CA LYS A 76 -1.64 -17.64 15.43
C LYS A 76 -0.11 -17.69 15.45
N LYS A 77 0.54 -16.72 16.10
CA LYS A 77 1.99 -16.77 16.38
C LYS A 77 2.28 -17.58 17.63
#